data_AF-A0A8S8Y097-F1
#
_entry.id   AF-A0A8S8Y097-F1
#
_cell.length_a   1.000
_cell.length_b   1.000
_cell.length_c   1.000
_cell.angle_alpha   90.00
_cell.angle_beta   90.00
_cell.angle_gamma   90.00
#
_symmetry.space_group_name_H-M   'P 1'
#
loop_
_entity.id
_entity.type
_entity.pdbx_description
1 polymer ?
#
loop_
_entity_poly.entity_id
_entity_poly.type
_entity_poly.pdbx_seq_one_letter_code
_entity_poly.pdbx_strand_id
1 'polypeptide(L)'
;MDTGIIIGDLADFDVADGREYLLIDEETPVVSAYGFMKQAWIDAGRPGVDEMKYEPVTNSRTSGRSCNPHLVGDSLTVPISGGSLDAYVAKTTSTVAFIVQNGRTLSSTVLNNLASSWDSTIYPTMTTYYGKDYQDGRGLAAPDIDNNCQVQIVIYDIDGAFNTGGYFAPSFARTREAVFIDYADITLSWGKSIIAHELQHLLHNAQDPYENLWIDEGNADVAIYLCFGSDSTLVSHLNQWTEAPELSIRWWNQRFADYGAGFIFTMYLADHLGGGPAVRQLVQDSATGGVSVQNLALSPPAGQPGMIGRTMSEIFANFSVAAFLDSEQGIYGFQT
;
A
#
# COMPACT_ATOMS: atom_id res chain seq x y z
N MET A 1 -10.65 -3.47 24.58
CA MET A 1 -10.28 -3.35 23.16
C MET A 1 -11.44 -3.96 22.41
N ASP A 2 -12.19 -3.16 21.65
CA ASP A 2 -13.12 -3.73 20.68
C ASP A 2 -12.30 -4.56 19.71
N THR A 3 -12.59 -5.85 19.63
CA THR A 3 -12.04 -6.71 18.59
C THR A 3 -12.56 -6.17 17.26
N GLY A 4 -11.68 -5.61 16.44
CA GLY A 4 -12.08 -5.09 15.13
C GLY A 4 -12.80 -6.18 14.32
N ILE A 5 -13.69 -5.76 13.43
CA ILE A 5 -14.52 -6.64 12.61
C ILE A 5 -13.93 -6.67 11.21
N ILE A 6 -13.68 -7.86 10.67
CA ILE A 6 -13.36 -8.03 9.25
C ILE A 6 -14.60 -7.81 8.40
N ILE A 7 -14.43 -7.09 7.30
CA ILE A 7 -15.43 -6.93 6.26
C ILE A 7 -14.79 -7.30 4.93
N GLY A 8 -15.44 -8.24 4.23
CA GLY A 8 -14.81 -9.02 3.17
C GLY A 8 -14.07 -10.20 3.77
N ASP A 9 -14.54 -11.42 3.53
CA ASP A 9 -13.89 -12.64 3.99
C ASP A 9 -13.06 -13.23 2.85
N LEU A 10 -11.81 -13.60 3.11
CA LEU A 10 -10.96 -14.32 2.16
C LEU A 10 -11.50 -15.72 1.83
N ALA A 11 -12.32 -16.31 2.70
CA ALA A 11 -13.03 -17.54 2.36
C ALA A 11 -14.06 -17.32 1.23
N ASP A 12 -14.56 -16.08 1.10
CA ASP A 12 -15.45 -15.66 0.01
C ASP A 12 -14.69 -15.00 -1.15
N PHE A 13 -13.36 -14.90 -1.05
CA PHE A 13 -12.52 -14.33 -2.08
C PHE A 13 -12.26 -15.35 -3.18
N ASP A 14 -12.69 -15.02 -4.39
CA ASP A 14 -12.26 -15.73 -5.59
C ASP A 14 -10.91 -15.17 -6.02
N VAL A 15 -9.91 -16.04 -6.26
CA VAL A 15 -8.61 -15.65 -6.80
C VAL A 15 -8.78 -14.88 -8.12
N ALA A 16 -9.85 -15.12 -8.88
CA ALA A 16 -10.20 -14.34 -10.08
C ALA A 16 -10.64 -12.90 -9.81
N ASP A 17 -11.15 -12.62 -8.61
CA ASP A 17 -11.45 -11.25 -8.14
C ASP A 17 -10.17 -10.57 -7.63
N GLY A 18 -9.21 -11.39 -7.19
CA GLY A 18 -7.84 -11.07 -6.84
C GLY A 18 -6.94 -10.70 -8.01
N ARG A 19 -5.84 -10.03 -7.68
CA ARG A 19 -4.93 -9.43 -8.66
C ARG A 19 -3.52 -9.90 -8.56
N GLU A 20 -3.17 -10.75 -9.52
CA GLU A 20 -1.90 -11.45 -9.56
C GLU A 20 -0.71 -10.49 -9.57
N TYR A 21 0.19 -10.64 -8.63
CA TYR A 21 1.56 -10.20 -8.71
C TYR A 21 2.25 -11.02 -9.79
N LEU A 22 2.39 -10.39 -10.94
CA LEU A 22 2.68 -11.07 -12.19
C LEU A 22 4.05 -11.70 -12.35
N LEU A 23 4.98 -11.51 -11.41
CA LEU A 23 6.33 -12.04 -11.55
C LEU A 23 6.78 -12.91 -10.40
N ILE A 24 5.81 -13.74 -10.09
CA ILE A 24 5.88 -14.92 -9.28
C ILE A 24 5.70 -16.06 -10.27
N ASP A 25 6.82 -16.51 -10.82
CA ASP A 25 6.85 -17.48 -11.93
C ASP A 25 6.64 -18.89 -11.35
N GLU A 26 5.40 -19.18 -10.97
CA GLU A 26 5.01 -20.36 -10.19
C GLU A 26 3.75 -20.99 -10.80
N GLU A 27 3.48 -22.27 -10.52
CA GLU A 27 2.36 -23.00 -11.16
C GLU A 27 0.97 -22.43 -10.79
N THR A 28 0.89 -21.65 -9.72
CA THR A 28 -0.32 -20.96 -9.26
C THR A 28 -0.09 -19.44 -9.16
N PRO A 29 -1.11 -18.61 -9.46
CA PRO A 29 -1.00 -17.14 -9.58
C PRO A 29 -1.12 -16.39 -8.24
N VAL A 30 -0.07 -15.67 -7.78
CA VAL A 30 -0.17 -14.96 -6.48
C VAL A 30 -0.93 -13.67 -6.60
N VAL A 31 -1.99 -13.41 -5.84
CA VAL A 31 -2.84 -12.21 -5.96
C VAL A 31 -2.85 -11.28 -4.73
N SER A 32 -3.10 -9.98 -4.91
CA SER A 32 -3.54 -9.08 -3.82
C SER A 32 -5.07 -9.16 -3.66
N ALA A 33 -5.53 -9.21 -2.42
CA ALA A 33 -6.96 -9.21 -2.07
C ALA A 33 -7.50 -7.83 -1.62
N TYR A 34 -6.67 -6.77 -1.60
CA TYR A 34 -7.10 -5.45 -1.11
C TYR A 34 -8.34 -4.89 -1.83
N GLY A 35 -8.39 -4.94 -3.16
CA GLY A 35 -9.53 -4.40 -3.91
C GLY A 35 -10.87 -5.08 -3.59
N PHE A 36 -10.85 -6.40 -3.33
CA PHE A 36 -12.03 -7.14 -2.85
C PHE A 36 -12.44 -6.66 -1.44
N MET A 37 -11.47 -6.55 -0.52
CA MET A 37 -11.70 -6.08 0.85
C MET A 37 -12.25 -4.65 0.89
N LYS A 38 -11.72 -3.77 0.04
CA LYS A 38 -12.16 -2.38 -0.08
C LYS A 38 -13.60 -2.30 -0.58
N GLN A 39 -13.96 -3.10 -1.60
CA GLN A 39 -15.33 -3.10 -2.13
C GLN A 39 -16.32 -3.61 -1.09
N ALA A 40 -16.00 -4.71 -0.38
CA ALA A 40 -16.85 -5.22 0.69
C ALA A 40 -17.03 -4.18 1.82
N TRP A 41 -15.96 -3.47 2.19
CA TRP A 41 -16.02 -2.38 3.17
C TRP A 41 -16.92 -1.23 2.71
N ILE A 42 -16.86 -0.86 1.43
CA ILE A 42 -17.74 0.15 0.82
C ILE A 42 -19.20 -0.30 0.87
N ASP A 43 -19.47 -1.54 0.48
CA ASP A 43 -20.82 -2.12 0.43
C ASP A 43 -21.45 -2.24 1.83
N ALA A 44 -20.64 -2.46 2.86
CA ALA A 44 -21.05 -2.42 4.26
C ALA A 44 -21.33 -1.00 4.80
N GLY A 45 -21.28 0.03 3.94
CA GLY A 45 -21.52 1.41 4.32
C GLY A 45 -20.30 2.10 4.92
N ARG A 46 -19.09 1.59 4.64
CA ARG A 46 -17.81 2.14 5.14
C ARG A 46 -17.79 2.28 6.66
N PRO A 47 -18.03 1.18 7.40
CA PRO A 47 -18.23 1.28 8.83
C PRO A 47 -17.03 1.89 9.54
N GLY A 48 -17.43 2.66 10.52
CA GLY A 48 -16.64 3.56 11.32
C GLY A 48 -16.22 4.85 10.60
N VAL A 49 -16.22 4.97 9.27
CA VAL A 49 -15.44 6.00 8.54
C VAL A 49 -15.42 7.42 9.14
N ASP A 50 -16.54 7.87 9.69
CA ASP A 50 -16.72 9.14 10.42
C ASP A 50 -15.83 9.35 11.66
N GLU A 51 -15.25 8.29 12.23
CA GLU A 51 -14.33 8.35 13.36
C GLU A 51 -12.85 8.28 12.93
N MET A 52 -12.56 8.08 11.62
CA MET A 52 -11.20 8.24 11.07
C MET A 52 -10.82 9.72 10.89
N LYS A 53 -11.48 10.61 11.64
CA LYS A 53 -11.20 12.05 11.60
C LYS A 53 -9.84 12.33 12.18
N TYR A 54 -9.07 13.12 11.44
CA TYR A 54 -7.87 13.75 11.95
C TYR A 54 -8.27 14.81 12.98
N GLU A 55 -8.22 14.45 14.25
CA GLU A 55 -8.22 15.43 15.35
C GLU A 55 -6.76 15.83 15.60
N PRO A 56 -6.34 17.07 15.29
CA PRO A 56 -5.02 17.53 15.68
C PRO A 56 -4.94 17.49 17.20
N VAL A 57 -4.18 16.54 17.73
CA VAL A 57 -3.97 16.42 19.18
C VAL A 57 -3.05 17.56 19.59
N THR A 58 -3.61 18.73 19.90
CA THR A 58 -2.85 19.85 20.46
C THR A 58 -2.49 19.56 21.92
N ASN A 59 -1.58 18.61 22.15
CA ASN A 59 -1.00 18.39 23.48
C ASN A 59 0.33 19.13 23.56
N SER A 60 0.27 20.30 24.18
CA SER A 60 1.43 20.92 24.78
C SER A 60 2.09 19.96 25.78
N ARG A 61 3.41 19.85 25.68
CA ARG A 61 4.34 19.09 26.54
C ARG A 61 4.60 17.66 26.11
N THR A 62 5.86 17.43 25.77
CA THR A 62 6.59 16.18 25.62
C THR A 62 6.50 15.32 26.90
N SER A 63 5.34 14.73 27.19
CA SER A 63 5.29 13.50 27.97
C SER A 63 5.49 12.37 26.97
N GLY A 64 6.62 11.65 27.06
CA GLY A 64 6.88 10.50 26.19
C GLY A 64 5.67 9.58 26.18
N ARG A 65 5.05 9.40 25.01
CA ARG A 65 3.94 8.48 24.82
C ARG A 65 4.43 7.10 25.27
N SER A 66 3.76 6.53 26.27
CA SER A 66 4.11 5.18 26.75
C SER A 66 3.53 4.19 25.75
N CYS A 67 4.33 3.82 24.74
CA CYS A 67 4.05 2.70 23.88
C CYS A 67 3.90 1.43 24.72
N ASN A 68 2.94 0.58 24.39
CA ASN A 68 2.83 -0.77 24.92
C ASN A 68 3.17 -1.78 23.82
N PRO A 69 4.45 -1.87 23.40
CA PRO A 69 4.83 -2.69 22.27
C PRO A 69 4.61 -4.16 22.56
N HIS A 70 4.31 -4.92 21.51
CA HIS A 70 4.38 -6.36 21.55
C HIS A 70 5.80 -6.82 21.85
N LEU A 71 5.92 -7.90 22.61
CA LEU A 71 7.17 -8.57 22.94
C LEU A 71 7.22 -9.93 22.25
N VAL A 72 8.43 -10.35 21.88
CA VAL A 72 8.64 -11.69 21.29
C VAL A 72 8.15 -12.76 22.27
N GLY A 73 7.28 -13.64 21.77
CA GLY A 73 6.63 -14.70 22.55
C GLY A 73 5.24 -14.33 23.07
N ASP A 74 4.78 -13.09 22.95
CA ASP A 74 3.40 -12.72 23.26
C ASP A 74 2.43 -13.57 22.43
N SER A 75 1.36 -14.05 23.07
CA SER A 75 0.28 -14.79 22.40
C SER A 75 -0.90 -13.85 22.15
N LEU A 76 -1.47 -13.95 20.96
CA LEU A 76 -2.52 -13.07 20.45
C LEU A 76 -3.61 -13.91 19.79
N THR A 77 -4.86 -13.54 19.99
CA THR A 77 -5.93 -13.97 19.08
C THR A 77 -6.14 -12.82 18.08
N VAL A 78 -5.77 -13.07 16.83
CA VAL A 78 -5.81 -12.09 15.76
C VAL A 78 -7.05 -12.36 14.90
N PRO A 79 -8.00 -11.40 14.85
CA PRO A 79 -9.06 -11.44 13.87
C PRO A 79 -8.49 -11.44 12.44
N ILE A 80 -8.97 -12.36 11.61
CA ILE A 80 -8.57 -12.54 10.21
C ILE A 80 -9.82 -12.71 9.36
N SER A 81 -9.64 -12.66 8.04
CA SER A 81 -10.65 -13.22 7.16
C SER A 81 -10.93 -14.67 7.53
N GLY A 82 -12.19 -15.05 7.67
CA GLY A 82 -12.59 -16.40 8.08
C GLY A 82 -12.78 -16.54 9.58
N GLY A 83 -12.56 -15.48 10.37
CA GLY A 83 -12.83 -15.44 11.81
C GLY A 83 -11.65 -14.90 12.62
N SER A 84 -10.99 -15.78 13.35
CA SER A 84 -9.84 -15.42 14.18
C SER A 84 -8.88 -16.60 14.28
N LEU A 85 -7.59 -16.31 14.35
CA LEU A 85 -6.57 -17.31 14.61
C LEU A 85 -5.80 -16.97 15.89
N ASP A 86 -5.25 -18.00 16.52
CA ASP A 86 -4.26 -17.81 17.55
C ASP A 86 -2.87 -17.71 16.90
N ALA A 87 -2.12 -16.71 17.31
CA ALA A 87 -0.78 -16.41 16.83
C ALA A 87 0.15 -16.02 17.97
N TYR A 88 1.43 -15.95 17.65
CA TYR A 88 2.46 -15.46 18.56
C TYR A 88 3.35 -14.43 17.87
N VAL A 89 3.90 -13.51 18.66
CA VAL A 89 4.85 -12.51 18.16
C VAL A 89 6.21 -13.19 17.98
N ALA A 90 6.62 -13.40 16.73
CA ALA A 90 7.85 -14.11 16.39
C ALA A 90 9.09 -13.21 16.39
N LYS A 91 8.93 -11.94 16.04
CA LYS A 91 10.02 -10.95 15.98
C LYS A 91 9.46 -9.54 16.10
N THR A 92 10.21 -8.65 16.74
CA THR A 92 9.84 -7.23 16.84
C THR A 92 11.03 -6.31 16.55
N THR A 93 10.72 -5.10 16.14
CA THR A 93 11.62 -3.92 16.18
C THR A 93 10.89 -2.80 16.93
N SER A 94 11.42 -1.57 16.92
CA SER A 94 10.72 -0.43 17.52
C SER A 94 9.44 -0.05 16.77
N THR A 95 9.27 -0.46 15.51
CA THR A 95 8.14 -0.02 14.66
C THR A 95 7.37 -1.16 13.99
N VAL A 96 7.74 -2.42 14.25
CA VAL A 96 7.00 -3.58 13.72
C VAL A 96 6.96 -4.75 14.69
N ALA A 97 5.86 -5.49 14.65
CA ALA A 97 5.72 -6.81 15.21
C ALA A 97 5.36 -7.81 14.10
N PHE A 98 6.24 -8.78 13.86
CA PHE A 98 5.95 -9.93 13.00
C PHE A 98 5.23 -10.98 13.85
N ILE A 99 3.95 -11.18 13.55
CA ILE A 99 3.03 -12.06 14.26
C ILE A 99 2.79 -13.27 13.38
N VAL A 100 3.09 -14.47 13.88
CA VAL A 100 3.01 -15.73 13.12
C VAL A 100 1.93 -16.62 13.71
N GLN A 101 1.09 -17.19 12.87
CA GLN A 101 0.07 -18.17 13.27
C GLN A 101 0.65 -19.31 14.11
N ASN A 102 -0.08 -19.71 15.15
CA ASN A 102 0.29 -20.86 15.98
C ASN A 102 0.37 -22.14 15.14
N GLY A 103 1.42 -22.92 15.34
CA GLY A 103 1.70 -24.12 14.53
C GLY A 103 2.54 -23.85 13.28
N ARG A 104 2.77 -22.59 12.92
CA ARG A 104 3.73 -22.16 11.89
C ARG A 104 4.99 -21.61 12.51
N THR A 105 6.11 -21.63 11.79
CA THR A 105 7.40 -21.13 12.32
C THR A 105 8.29 -20.65 11.18
N LEU A 106 8.69 -19.38 11.24
CA LEU A 106 9.75 -18.83 10.40
C LEU A 106 11.11 -18.99 11.09
N SER A 107 12.15 -19.30 10.32
CA SER A 107 13.50 -19.41 10.86
C SER A 107 14.00 -18.06 11.40
N SER A 108 14.90 -18.08 12.37
CA SER A 108 15.52 -16.87 12.90
C SER A 108 16.25 -16.05 11.82
N THR A 109 16.84 -16.72 10.82
CA THR A 109 17.45 -16.06 9.66
C THR A 109 16.43 -15.27 8.86
N VAL A 110 15.28 -15.88 8.54
CA VAL A 110 14.18 -15.21 7.82
C VAL A 110 13.67 -14.01 8.61
N LEU A 111 13.35 -14.21 9.90
CA LEU A 111 12.83 -13.14 10.76
C LEU A 111 13.83 -11.98 10.92
N ASN A 112 15.12 -12.27 11.04
CA ASN A 112 16.16 -11.23 11.10
C ASN A 112 16.31 -10.50 9.77
N ASN A 113 16.19 -11.19 8.63
CA ASN A 113 16.23 -10.57 7.32
C ASN A 113 15.02 -9.66 7.07
N LEU A 114 13.82 -10.10 7.45
CA LEU A 114 12.60 -9.29 7.37
C LEU A 114 12.69 -8.05 8.26
N ALA A 115 13.07 -8.22 9.53
CA ALA A 115 13.24 -7.09 10.46
C ALA A 115 14.31 -6.10 9.98
N SER A 116 15.44 -6.60 9.47
CA SER A 116 16.51 -5.76 8.91
C SER A 116 16.01 -4.95 7.71
N SER A 117 15.36 -5.60 6.74
CA SER A 117 14.80 -4.90 5.57
C SER A 117 13.66 -3.95 5.91
N TRP A 118 12.88 -4.27 6.95
CA TRP A 118 11.87 -3.36 7.47
C TRP A 118 12.50 -2.06 7.99
N ASP A 119 13.46 -2.16 8.92
CA ASP A 119 14.08 -1.00 9.56
C ASP A 119 14.98 -0.21 8.58
N SER A 120 15.66 -0.87 7.64
CA SER A 120 16.62 -0.24 6.73
C SER A 120 16.01 0.34 5.46
N THR A 121 14.86 -0.17 5.04
CA THR A 121 14.32 0.10 3.70
C THR A 121 12.82 0.34 3.72
N ILE A 122 12.01 -0.65 4.09
CA ILE A 122 10.55 -0.56 3.93
C ILE A 122 9.98 0.58 4.78
N TYR A 123 10.13 0.53 6.11
CA TYR A 123 9.53 1.51 6.99
C TYR A 123 10.00 2.96 6.72
N PRO A 124 11.31 3.27 6.61
CA PRO A 124 11.74 4.64 6.34
C PRO A 124 11.29 5.16 4.97
N THR A 125 11.33 4.34 3.92
CA THR A 125 10.84 4.74 2.59
C THR A 125 9.34 4.98 2.61
N MET A 126 8.58 4.03 3.15
CA MET A 126 7.13 4.07 3.16
C MET A 126 6.58 5.24 3.99
N THR A 127 7.16 5.49 5.16
CA THR A 127 6.78 6.66 5.98
C THR A 127 7.21 7.99 5.36
N THR A 128 8.31 8.03 4.61
CA THR A 128 8.73 9.25 3.89
C THR A 128 7.71 9.69 2.84
N TYR A 129 7.19 8.74 2.05
CA TYR A 129 6.30 9.04 0.93
C TYR A 129 4.81 8.99 1.28
N TYR A 130 4.39 8.04 2.12
CA TYR A 130 2.99 7.79 2.42
C TYR A 130 2.62 8.10 3.89
N GLY A 131 3.61 8.29 4.75
CA GLY A 131 3.40 8.60 6.16
C GLY A 131 2.72 9.95 6.41
N LYS A 132 2.04 10.03 7.55
CA LYS A 132 1.32 11.22 8.02
C LYS A 132 1.99 11.78 9.27
N ASP A 133 2.02 13.11 9.37
CA ASP A 133 2.38 13.77 10.62
C ASP A 133 1.13 13.88 11.50
N TYR A 134 1.08 13.04 12.53
CA TYR A 134 0.01 13.02 13.52
C TYR A 134 0.15 14.13 14.59
N GLN A 135 1.16 14.99 14.46
CA GLN A 135 1.51 16.06 15.41
C GLN A 135 1.82 15.53 16.82
N ASP A 136 2.25 14.28 16.91
CA ASP A 136 2.56 13.59 18.17
C ASP A 136 4.08 13.48 18.45
N GLY A 137 4.90 14.12 17.61
CA GLY A 137 6.35 14.17 17.75
C GLY A 137 7.11 13.03 17.06
N ARG A 138 6.42 12.07 16.42
CA ARG A 138 7.07 11.00 15.62
C ARG A 138 7.49 11.45 14.22
N GLY A 139 7.03 12.62 13.78
CA GLY A 139 7.19 13.08 12.39
C GLY A 139 6.27 12.28 11.47
N LEU A 140 6.72 11.99 10.25
CA LEU A 140 5.98 11.12 9.34
C LEU A 140 6.05 9.68 9.83
N ALA A 141 4.88 9.11 10.13
CA ALA A 141 4.78 7.77 10.69
C ALA A 141 3.56 7.04 10.16
N ALA A 142 3.51 5.74 10.44
CA ALA A 142 2.26 4.99 10.45
C ALA A 142 1.32 5.52 11.56
N PRO A 143 0.00 5.32 11.42
CA PRO A 143 -0.92 5.53 12.54
C PRO A 143 -0.50 4.70 13.76
N ASP A 144 -1.02 5.06 14.94
CA ASP A 144 -0.81 4.30 16.17
C ASP A 144 -2.08 4.37 17.00
N ILE A 145 -3.08 3.60 16.58
CA ILE A 145 -4.43 3.55 17.12
C ILE A 145 -4.50 2.61 18.31
N ASP A 146 -3.73 1.52 18.30
CA ASP A 146 -3.67 0.54 19.39
C ASP A 146 -2.63 0.87 20.49
N ASN A 147 -1.85 1.95 20.28
CA ASN A 147 -0.83 2.47 21.20
C ASN A 147 0.31 1.45 21.49
N ASN A 148 0.58 0.52 20.58
CA ASN A 148 1.75 -0.36 20.65
C ASN A 148 2.98 0.21 19.92
N CYS A 149 2.81 1.29 19.14
CA CYS A 149 3.84 1.94 18.32
C CYS A 149 4.48 1.04 17.25
N GLN A 150 3.82 -0.04 16.86
CA GLN A 150 4.28 -1.04 15.93
C GLN A 150 3.21 -1.34 14.88
N VAL A 151 3.61 -1.38 13.61
CA VAL A 151 2.79 -2.03 12.57
C VAL A 151 2.83 -3.54 12.81
N GLN A 152 1.68 -4.18 12.72
CA GLN A 152 1.51 -5.63 12.86
C GLN A 152 1.59 -6.27 11.46
N ILE A 153 2.63 -7.06 11.20
CA ILE A 153 2.72 -7.93 10.03
C ILE A 153 2.21 -9.30 10.45
N VAL A 154 0.96 -9.61 10.13
CA VAL A 154 0.30 -10.86 10.49
C VAL A 154 0.53 -11.88 9.39
N ILE A 155 1.23 -12.95 9.73
CA ILE A 155 1.67 -13.99 8.81
C ILE A 155 0.94 -15.28 9.15
N TYR A 156 0.08 -15.74 8.25
CA TYR A 156 -0.73 -16.93 8.46
C TYR A 156 -1.03 -17.64 7.14
N ASP A 157 -1.52 -18.88 7.22
CA ASP A 157 -1.95 -19.62 6.03
C ASP A 157 -3.22 -18.98 5.46
N ILE A 158 -3.11 -18.35 4.29
CA ILE A 158 -4.25 -17.79 3.59
C ILE A 158 -4.80 -18.86 2.63
N ASP A 159 -4.02 -19.19 1.61
CA ASP A 159 -4.42 -20.13 0.56
C ASP A 159 -3.24 -20.93 -0.02
N GLY A 160 -2.07 -20.82 0.60
CA GLY A 160 -0.89 -21.59 0.26
C GLY A 160 0.05 -20.82 -0.64
N ALA A 161 1.08 -21.49 -1.13
CA ALA A 161 2.06 -20.80 -1.95
C ALA A 161 1.41 -20.38 -3.25
N PHE A 162 1.79 -19.19 -3.68
CA PHE A 162 1.54 -18.72 -5.00
C PHE A 162 0.08 -18.30 -5.29
N ASN A 163 -0.75 -18.00 -4.29
CA ASN A 163 -2.10 -17.42 -4.46
C ASN A 163 -2.21 -16.10 -3.70
N THR A 164 -3.13 -15.86 -2.79
CA THR A 164 -3.25 -14.55 -2.14
C THR A 164 -1.99 -14.18 -1.35
N GLY A 165 -1.10 -13.35 -1.93
CA GLY A 165 0.17 -13.01 -1.31
C GLY A 165 -0.01 -12.20 -0.03
N GLY A 166 -1.03 -11.35 -0.02
CA GLY A 166 -1.40 -10.56 1.15
C GLY A 166 -2.64 -9.72 0.92
N TYR A 167 -3.05 -9.06 2.00
CA TYR A 167 -4.10 -8.06 1.96
C TYR A 167 -3.99 -7.06 3.10
N PHE A 168 -4.48 -5.87 2.84
CA PHE A 168 -4.89 -4.90 3.82
C PHE A 168 -6.42 -4.92 3.97
N ALA A 169 -6.89 -4.86 5.21
CA ALA A 169 -8.32 -4.83 5.54
C ALA A 169 -8.71 -3.43 6.06
N PRO A 170 -9.35 -2.58 5.24
CA PRO A 170 -9.75 -1.23 5.65
C PRO A 170 -10.62 -1.18 6.91
N SER A 171 -11.41 -2.23 7.16
CA SER A 171 -12.25 -2.33 8.35
C SER A 171 -11.44 -2.41 9.66
N PHE A 172 -10.17 -2.85 9.61
CA PHE A 172 -9.29 -2.94 10.78
C PHE A 172 -8.53 -1.67 11.12
N ALA A 173 -8.38 -0.75 10.16
CA ALA A 173 -7.53 0.45 10.25
C ALA A 173 -7.84 1.37 11.46
N ARG A 174 -8.97 1.12 12.12
CA ARG A 174 -9.53 1.85 13.27
C ARG A 174 -9.22 1.25 14.62
N THR A 175 -8.70 0.05 14.62
CA THR A 175 -8.46 -0.72 15.84
C THR A 175 -7.02 -1.21 15.93
N ARG A 176 -6.30 -1.26 14.81
CA ARG A 176 -4.90 -1.67 14.72
C ARG A 176 -4.30 -1.34 13.36
N GLU A 177 -2.99 -1.21 13.35
CA GLU A 177 -2.16 -1.09 12.16
C GLU A 177 -1.71 -2.48 11.70
N ALA A 178 -2.60 -3.24 11.06
CA ALA A 178 -2.28 -4.59 10.61
C ALA A 178 -2.33 -4.73 9.09
N VAL A 179 -1.32 -5.40 8.54
CA VAL A 179 -1.32 -5.97 7.20
C VAL A 179 -1.10 -7.47 7.29
N PHE A 180 -1.67 -8.19 6.35
CA PHE A 180 -1.73 -9.65 6.38
C PHE A 180 -0.98 -10.21 5.18
N ILE A 181 -0.14 -11.22 5.41
CA ILE A 181 0.73 -11.81 4.39
C ILE A 181 0.59 -13.33 4.47
N ASP A 182 0.53 -14.03 3.34
CA ASP A 182 0.52 -15.49 3.35
C ASP A 182 1.88 -16.01 3.87
N TYR A 183 1.80 -16.91 4.84
CA TYR A 183 2.93 -17.66 5.36
C TYR A 183 3.73 -18.40 4.28
N ALA A 184 3.06 -18.88 3.23
CA ALA A 184 3.71 -19.56 2.13
C ALA A 184 4.53 -18.61 1.24
N ASP A 185 4.12 -17.34 1.15
CA ASP A 185 4.72 -16.37 0.23
C ASP A 185 5.74 -15.43 0.88
N ILE A 186 5.66 -15.22 2.19
CA ILE A 186 6.55 -14.29 2.93
C ILE A 186 8.05 -14.62 2.79
N THR A 187 8.40 -15.88 2.50
CA THR A 187 9.80 -16.33 2.37
C THR A 187 10.33 -16.34 0.95
N LEU A 188 9.46 -16.08 -0.03
CA LEU A 188 9.80 -16.05 -1.45
C LEU A 188 10.54 -14.74 -1.79
N SER A 189 11.15 -14.68 -2.97
CA SER A 189 12.02 -13.54 -3.35
C SER A 189 11.29 -12.19 -3.35
N TRP A 190 9.99 -12.20 -3.58
CA TRP A 190 9.07 -11.05 -3.59
C TRP A 190 8.32 -10.84 -2.28
N GLY A 191 8.52 -11.66 -1.24
CA GLY A 191 7.76 -11.55 0.01
C GLY A 191 7.88 -10.16 0.66
N LYS A 192 8.99 -9.45 0.42
CA LYS A 192 9.20 -8.06 0.84
C LYS A 192 8.44 -7.05 -0.02
N SER A 193 8.25 -7.32 -1.31
CA SER A 193 7.43 -6.50 -2.22
C SER A 193 5.98 -6.52 -1.76
N ILE A 194 5.46 -7.69 -1.35
CA ILE A 194 4.11 -7.80 -0.77
C ILE A 194 3.99 -6.93 0.48
N ILE A 195 4.96 -6.96 1.41
CA ILE A 195 4.91 -6.08 2.60
C ILE A 195 4.89 -4.59 2.21
N ALA A 196 5.72 -4.16 1.26
CA ALA A 196 5.76 -2.77 0.82
C ALA A 196 4.43 -2.35 0.17
N HIS A 197 3.86 -3.21 -0.66
CA HIS A 197 2.57 -3.01 -1.32
C HIS A 197 1.43 -2.90 -0.28
N GLU A 198 1.30 -3.86 0.64
CA GLU A 198 0.22 -3.83 1.64
C GLU A 198 0.41 -2.72 2.68
N LEU A 199 1.66 -2.35 3.01
CA LEU A 199 1.93 -1.18 3.85
C LEU A 199 1.54 0.13 3.16
N GLN A 200 1.64 0.22 1.83
CA GLN A 200 1.17 1.39 1.10
C GLN A 200 -0.33 1.56 1.34
N HIS A 201 -1.13 0.51 1.20
CA HIS A 201 -2.58 0.56 1.43
C HIS A 201 -2.91 1.05 2.84
N LEU A 202 -2.20 0.54 3.86
CA LEU A 202 -2.38 0.98 5.25
C LEU A 202 -2.09 2.48 5.43
N LEU A 203 -0.96 2.95 4.90
CA LEU A 203 -0.55 4.35 5.05
C LEU A 203 -1.43 5.31 4.23
N HIS A 204 -1.80 4.91 3.01
CA HIS A 204 -2.68 5.67 2.14
C HIS A 204 -4.08 5.77 2.74
N ASN A 205 -4.62 4.68 3.29
CA ASN A 205 -5.93 4.69 3.95
C ASN A 205 -6.01 5.70 5.11
N ALA A 206 -4.90 5.93 5.83
CA ALA A 206 -4.83 6.91 6.91
C ALA A 206 -4.81 8.38 6.42
N GLN A 207 -4.53 8.59 5.13
CA GLN A 207 -4.51 9.89 4.45
C GLN A 207 -5.80 10.13 3.69
N ASP A 208 -6.15 9.22 2.77
CA ASP A 208 -7.35 9.22 1.95
C ASP A 208 -7.94 7.79 1.83
N PRO A 209 -8.90 7.41 2.68
CA PRO A 209 -9.53 6.09 2.63
C PRO A 209 -10.48 5.91 1.44
N TYR A 210 -10.70 6.93 0.60
CA TYR A 210 -11.69 6.92 -0.47
C TYR A 210 -11.09 7.03 -1.87
N GLU A 211 -9.77 7.01 -1.98
CA GLU A 211 -9.12 7.16 -3.27
C GLU A 211 -9.54 6.03 -4.23
N ASN A 212 -9.63 6.36 -5.52
CA ASN A 212 -9.93 5.42 -6.58
C ASN A 212 -8.80 4.40 -6.74
N LEU A 213 -9.17 3.16 -7.07
CA LEU A 213 -8.23 2.04 -7.20
C LEU A 213 -7.05 2.34 -8.11
N TRP A 214 -7.26 3.04 -9.23
CA TRP A 214 -6.18 3.34 -10.17
C TRP A 214 -5.09 4.27 -9.65
N ILE A 215 -5.39 5.10 -8.64
CA ILE A 215 -4.37 5.86 -7.91
C ILE A 215 -3.82 5.01 -6.77
N ASP A 216 -4.70 4.32 -6.03
CA ASP A 216 -4.32 3.55 -4.85
C ASP A 216 -3.34 2.41 -5.18
N GLU A 217 -3.74 1.52 -6.09
CA GLU A 217 -2.94 0.39 -6.57
C GLU A 217 -1.73 0.85 -7.38
N GLY A 218 -1.87 1.95 -8.13
CA GLY A 218 -0.73 2.57 -8.81
C GLY A 218 0.34 3.03 -7.84
N ASN A 219 -0.05 3.59 -6.69
CA ASN A 219 0.88 3.95 -5.60
C ASN A 219 1.41 2.71 -4.87
N ALA A 220 0.63 1.64 -4.75
CA ALA A 220 1.08 0.37 -4.18
C ALA A 220 2.24 -0.24 -4.99
N ASP A 221 2.21 -0.13 -6.31
CA ASP A 221 3.32 -0.51 -7.19
C ASP A 221 4.50 0.48 -7.12
N VAL A 222 4.21 1.79 -7.07
CA VAL A 222 5.26 2.80 -6.83
C VAL A 222 5.95 2.56 -5.48
N ALA A 223 5.26 2.06 -4.46
CA ALA A 223 5.86 1.70 -3.17
C ALA A 223 6.91 0.59 -3.29
N ILE A 224 6.66 -0.42 -4.13
CA ILE A 224 7.65 -1.45 -4.46
C ILE A 224 8.86 -0.79 -5.13
N TYR A 225 8.63 0.05 -6.14
CA TYR A 225 9.69 0.75 -6.88
C TYR A 225 10.56 1.61 -5.94
N LEU A 226 9.93 2.38 -5.05
CA LEU A 226 10.64 3.24 -4.11
C LEU A 226 11.47 2.44 -3.10
N CYS A 227 11.03 1.24 -2.72
CA CYS A 227 11.75 0.38 -1.79
C CYS A 227 12.89 -0.39 -2.45
N PHE A 228 12.67 -0.93 -3.65
CA PHE A 228 13.53 -1.98 -4.22
C PHE A 228 13.98 -1.70 -5.66
N GLY A 229 13.53 -0.60 -6.27
CA GLY A 229 13.70 -0.32 -7.69
C GLY A 229 12.73 -1.12 -8.56
N SER A 230 12.97 -1.12 -9.87
CA SER A 230 12.26 -2.01 -10.78
C SER A 230 12.59 -3.45 -10.41
N ASP A 231 11.65 -4.13 -9.76
CA ASP A 231 11.72 -5.57 -9.61
C ASP A 231 11.14 -6.23 -10.86
N SER A 232 11.04 -7.55 -10.82
CA SER A 232 10.33 -8.26 -11.84
C SER A 232 8.90 -7.69 -11.88
N THR A 233 8.07 -7.84 -10.84
CA THR A 233 6.63 -7.49 -10.79
C THR A 233 6.24 -6.26 -11.60
N LEU A 234 6.91 -5.12 -11.36
CA LEU A 234 6.65 -3.84 -12.01
C LEU A 234 6.87 -3.88 -13.53
N VAL A 235 7.89 -4.61 -14.00
CA VAL A 235 8.19 -4.77 -15.43
C VAL A 235 7.05 -5.50 -16.15
N SER A 236 6.47 -6.55 -15.56
CA SER A 236 5.35 -7.25 -16.20
C SER A 236 4.10 -6.38 -16.25
N HIS A 237 3.77 -5.69 -15.15
CA HIS A 237 2.64 -4.76 -15.11
C HIS A 237 2.75 -3.73 -16.25
N LEU A 238 3.93 -3.10 -16.36
CA LEU A 238 4.22 -2.14 -17.42
C LEU A 238 4.15 -2.77 -18.83
N ASN A 239 4.72 -3.96 -19.02
CA ASN A 239 4.68 -4.66 -20.31
C ASN A 239 3.24 -4.97 -20.73
N GLN A 240 2.40 -5.49 -19.84
CA GLN A 240 1.00 -5.78 -20.17
C GLN A 240 0.20 -4.53 -20.53
N TRP A 241 0.49 -3.40 -19.88
CA TRP A 241 -0.15 -2.15 -20.27
C TRP A 241 0.35 -1.64 -21.62
N THR A 242 1.66 -1.70 -21.88
CA THR A 242 2.23 -1.28 -23.18
C THR A 242 1.78 -2.15 -24.35
N GLU A 243 1.41 -3.42 -24.09
CA GLU A 243 0.78 -4.32 -25.07
C GLU A 243 -0.72 -4.05 -25.28
N ALA A 244 -1.38 -3.39 -24.32
CA ALA A 244 -2.80 -3.03 -24.38
C ALA A 244 -3.07 -1.57 -23.94
N PRO A 245 -2.45 -0.56 -24.58
CA PRO A 245 -2.52 0.84 -24.14
C PRO A 245 -3.90 1.48 -24.36
N GLU A 246 -4.80 0.81 -25.09
CA GLU A 246 -6.20 1.17 -25.18
C GLU A 246 -6.98 1.01 -23.86
N LEU A 247 -6.42 0.25 -22.91
CA LEU A 247 -6.98 0.12 -21.58
C LEU A 247 -6.80 1.43 -20.81
N SER A 248 -7.94 2.06 -20.51
CA SER A 248 -7.93 3.34 -19.81
C SER A 248 -7.47 3.16 -18.36
N ILE A 249 -6.48 3.94 -17.94
CA ILE A 249 -6.02 4.03 -16.54
C ILE A 249 -7.20 4.25 -15.57
N ARG A 250 -8.20 5.05 -15.98
CA ARG A 250 -9.36 5.38 -15.13
C ARG A 250 -10.42 4.28 -15.08
N TRP A 251 -10.43 3.38 -16.05
CA TRP A 251 -11.36 2.26 -16.09
C TRP A 251 -10.68 1.05 -15.46
N TRP A 252 -10.66 1.06 -14.13
CA TRP A 252 -10.07 -0.03 -13.38
C TRP A 252 -10.98 -1.25 -13.43
N ASN A 253 -10.54 -2.29 -14.15
CA ASN A 253 -11.10 -3.63 -14.04
C ASN A 253 -10.06 -4.58 -13.48
N GLN A 254 -9.10 -3.99 -12.77
CA GLN A 254 -8.01 -4.64 -12.08
C GLN A 254 -7.24 -5.61 -13.01
N ARG A 255 -7.11 -5.30 -14.29
CA ARG A 255 -6.23 -6.08 -15.16
C ARG A 255 -4.79 -5.77 -14.74
N PHE A 256 -3.87 -6.67 -14.99
CA PHE A 256 -2.45 -6.39 -14.87
C PHE A 256 -1.98 -5.13 -15.59
N ALA A 257 -2.52 -4.92 -16.78
CA ALA A 257 -2.35 -3.69 -17.52
C ALA A 257 -2.86 -2.47 -16.75
N ASP A 258 -3.89 -2.58 -15.90
CA ASP A 258 -4.38 -1.48 -15.08
C ASP A 258 -3.35 -1.09 -14.01
N TYR A 259 -2.72 -2.06 -13.36
CA TYR A 259 -1.60 -1.84 -12.44
C TYR A 259 -0.44 -1.15 -13.14
N GLY A 260 -0.03 -1.66 -14.30
CA GLY A 260 0.99 -1.02 -15.13
C GLY A 260 0.63 0.41 -15.51
N ALA A 261 -0.63 0.63 -15.89
CA ALA A 261 -1.18 1.94 -16.23
C ALA A 261 -1.13 2.90 -15.04
N GLY A 262 -1.56 2.45 -13.86
CA GLY A 262 -1.55 3.23 -12.62
C GLY A 262 -0.14 3.54 -12.14
N PHE A 263 0.75 2.54 -12.16
CA PHE A 263 2.17 2.67 -11.83
C PHE A 263 2.84 3.71 -12.73
N ILE A 264 2.80 3.52 -14.05
CA ILE A 264 3.52 4.40 -14.98
C ILE A 264 2.89 5.79 -15.07
N PHE A 265 1.58 5.90 -14.88
CA PHE A 265 0.94 7.21 -14.75
C PHE A 265 1.40 7.94 -13.49
N THR A 266 1.48 7.25 -12.36
CA THR A 266 1.98 7.84 -11.12
C THR A 266 3.46 8.23 -11.25
N MET A 267 4.27 7.41 -11.93
CA MET A 267 5.66 7.76 -12.26
C MET A 267 5.74 8.98 -13.19
N TYR A 268 4.88 9.09 -14.20
CA TYR A 268 4.79 10.28 -15.04
C TYR A 268 4.49 11.55 -14.24
N LEU A 269 3.51 11.47 -13.32
CA LEU A 269 3.21 12.59 -12.42
C LEU A 269 4.41 12.93 -11.54
N ALA A 270 5.08 11.92 -10.97
CA ALA A 270 6.25 12.12 -10.14
C ALA A 270 7.37 12.83 -10.92
N ASP A 271 7.79 12.28 -12.05
CA ASP A 271 8.91 12.81 -12.86
C ASP A 271 8.72 14.28 -13.23
N HIS A 272 7.51 14.66 -13.61
CA HIS A 272 7.25 16.01 -14.10
C HIS A 272 6.81 16.99 -13.02
N LEU A 273 6.32 16.53 -11.87
CA LEU A 273 5.73 17.40 -10.84
C LEU A 273 6.54 17.47 -9.54
N GLY A 274 7.73 16.86 -9.50
CA GLY A 274 8.69 17.07 -8.42
C GLY A 274 9.10 15.83 -7.64
N GLY A 275 9.10 14.67 -8.29
CA GLY A 275 9.52 13.38 -7.77
C GLY A 275 8.60 12.88 -6.66
N GLY A 276 9.17 12.17 -5.68
CA GLY A 276 8.40 11.62 -4.58
C GLY A 276 7.66 12.63 -3.68
N PRO A 277 8.08 13.91 -3.54
CA PRO A 277 7.20 14.95 -3.00
C PRO A 277 5.84 15.08 -3.71
N ALA A 278 5.79 14.86 -5.03
CA ALA A 278 4.54 14.89 -5.80
C ALA A 278 3.67 13.67 -5.51
N VAL A 279 4.28 12.48 -5.39
CA VAL A 279 3.61 11.24 -4.93
C VAL A 279 2.96 11.47 -3.56
N ARG A 280 3.73 12.03 -2.62
CA ARG A 280 3.23 12.35 -1.28
C ARG A 280 2.09 13.36 -1.31
N GLN A 281 2.18 14.40 -2.13
CA GLN A 281 1.12 15.39 -2.26
C GLN A 281 -0.15 14.79 -2.89
N LEU A 282 -0.01 13.89 -3.87
CA LEU A 282 -1.13 13.18 -4.48
C LEU A 282 -1.91 12.38 -3.43
N VAL A 283 -1.21 11.57 -2.64
CA VAL A 283 -1.79 10.72 -1.59
C VAL A 283 -2.40 11.52 -0.43
N GLN A 284 -1.93 12.74 -0.19
CA GLN A 284 -2.48 13.62 0.85
C GLN A 284 -3.70 14.41 0.39
N ASP A 285 -3.98 14.44 -0.91
CA ASP A 285 -5.11 15.18 -1.44
C ASP A 285 -6.40 14.36 -1.35
N SER A 286 -7.21 14.67 -0.34
CA SER A 286 -8.55 14.07 -0.16
C SER A 286 -9.54 14.31 -1.32
N ALA A 287 -9.17 15.11 -2.34
CA ALA A 287 -9.95 15.27 -3.55
C ALA A 287 -9.75 14.06 -4.48
N THR A 288 -10.50 12.98 -4.27
CA THR A 288 -10.30 11.70 -4.98
C THR A 288 -10.18 11.78 -6.52
N GLY A 289 -9.36 10.90 -7.08
CA GLY A 289 -9.31 10.60 -8.51
C GLY A 289 -8.72 11.69 -9.39
N GLY A 290 -9.44 11.99 -10.47
CA GLY A 290 -8.99 13.00 -11.42
C GLY A 290 -8.93 14.42 -10.82
N VAL A 291 -9.55 14.66 -9.67
CA VAL A 291 -9.48 15.98 -9.02
C VAL A 291 -8.13 16.16 -8.32
N SER A 292 -7.64 15.17 -7.55
CA SER A 292 -6.32 15.22 -6.89
C SER A 292 -5.19 15.36 -7.91
N VAL A 293 -5.30 14.66 -9.04
CA VAL A 293 -4.33 14.79 -10.13
C VAL A 293 -4.33 16.19 -10.76
N GLN A 294 -5.51 16.79 -10.96
CA GLN A 294 -5.59 18.17 -11.44
C GLN A 294 -5.01 19.16 -10.42
N ASN A 295 -5.32 18.98 -9.13
CA ASN A 295 -4.78 19.82 -8.07
C ASN A 295 -3.25 19.73 -8.04
N LEU A 296 -2.69 18.52 -8.13
CA LEU A 296 -1.25 18.30 -8.21
C LEU A 296 -0.63 18.99 -9.43
N ALA A 297 -1.21 18.82 -10.62
CA ALA A 297 -0.71 19.46 -11.84
C ALA A 297 -0.78 21.00 -11.77
N LEU A 298 -1.78 21.56 -11.10
CA LEU A 298 -1.96 23.01 -10.94
C LEU A 298 -1.16 23.61 -9.79
N SER A 299 -0.69 22.81 -8.84
CA SER A 299 0.10 23.26 -7.70
C SER A 299 1.17 22.23 -7.32
N PRO A 300 2.10 21.91 -8.24
CA PRO A 300 3.07 20.85 -8.00
C PRO A 300 4.16 21.31 -7.01
N PRO A 301 4.76 20.38 -6.24
CA PRO A 301 5.91 20.67 -5.38
C PRO A 301 7.08 21.31 -6.12
N ALA A 302 7.31 20.91 -7.37
CA ALA A 302 8.31 21.49 -8.24
C ALA A 302 7.82 21.52 -9.70
N GLY A 303 8.42 22.38 -10.52
CA GLY A 303 7.99 22.58 -11.90
C GLY A 303 6.95 23.70 -12.06
N GLN A 304 6.45 23.88 -13.29
CA GLN A 304 5.51 24.94 -13.62
C GLN A 304 4.05 24.48 -13.45
N PRO A 305 3.17 25.26 -12.79
CA PRO A 305 1.74 24.98 -12.75
C PRO A 305 1.12 24.76 -14.15
N GLY A 306 0.48 23.60 -14.31
CA GLY A 306 -0.15 23.19 -15.57
C GLY A 306 0.82 22.72 -16.64
N MET A 307 2.08 22.43 -16.31
CA MET A 307 3.12 21.99 -17.26
C MET A 307 2.73 20.75 -18.05
N ILE A 308 2.11 19.76 -17.40
CA ILE A 308 1.62 18.55 -18.05
C ILE A 308 0.15 18.67 -18.49
N GLY A 309 -0.48 19.83 -18.35
CA GLY A 309 -1.91 20.05 -18.56
C GLY A 309 -2.60 20.64 -17.33
N ARG A 310 -3.74 21.32 -17.54
CA ARG A 310 -4.53 21.99 -16.49
C ARG A 310 -5.83 21.26 -16.16
N THR A 311 -6.29 20.42 -17.08
CA THR A 311 -7.46 19.56 -16.92
C THR A 311 -7.06 18.10 -17.01
N MET A 312 -7.87 17.17 -16.46
CA MET A 312 -7.58 15.74 -16.62
C MET A 312 -7.47 15.29 -18.06
N SER A 313 -8.26 15.86 -18.97
CA SER A 313 -8.21 15.51 -20.39
C SER A 313 -6.87 15.89 -21.03
N GLU A 314 -6.33 17.07 -20.69
CA GLU A 314 -5.01 17.50 -21.17
C GLU A 314 -3.89 16.67 -20.55
N ILE A 315 -3.96 16.43 -19.23
CA ILE A 315 -2.98 15.62 -18.50
C ILE A 315 -2.91 14.21 -19.09
N PHE A 316 -4.07 13.58 -19.28
CA PHE A 316 -4.15 12.24 -19.85
C PHE A 316 -3.66 12.22 -21.30
N ALA A 317 -3.99 13.22 -22.11
CA ALA A 317 -3.50 13.31 -23.49
C ALA A 317 -1.98 13.43 -23.55
N ASN A 318 -1.37 14.29 -22.72
CA ASN A 318 0.08 14.45 -22.67
C ASN A 318 0.79 13.21 -22.14
N PHE A 319 0.23 12.57 -21.11
CA PHE A 319 0.70 11.27 -20.64
C PHE A 319 0.63 10.20 -21.74
N SER A 320 -0.48 10.10 -22.49
CA SER A 320 -0.60 9.12 -23.58
C SER A 320 0.45 9.36 -24.66
N VAL A 321 0.77 10.62 -24.97
CA VAL A 321 1.87 10.97 -25.88
C VAL A 321 3.22 10.57 -25.28
N ALA A 322 3.44 10.81 -23.98
CA ALA A 322 4.67 10.44 -23.30
C ALA A 322 4.90 8.93 -23.28
N ALA A 323 3.88 8.16 -22.90
CA ALA A 323 3.90 6.71 -22.91
C ALA A 323 4.16 6.10 -24.29
N PHE A 324 3.70 6.78 -25.35
CA PHE A 324 3.92 6.31 -26.72
C PHE A 324 5.29 6.70 -27.29
N LEU A 325 5.75 7.93 -27.03
CA LEU A 325 6.95 8.46 -27.65
C LEU A 325 8.23 8.17 -26.87
N ASP A 326 8.14 8.15 -25.54
CA ASP A 326 9.28 8.16 -24.62
C ASP A 326 10.42 9.09 -25.09
N SER A 327 10.05 10.35 -25.31
CA SER A 327 10.96 11.35 -25.86
C SER A 327 11.90 11.90 -24.80
N GLU A 328 13.18 12.03 -25.12
CA GLU A 328 14.16 12.75 -24.29
C GLU A 328 13.84 14.25 -24.10
N GLN A 329 12.77 14.76 -24.73
CA GLN A 329 12.41 16.18 -24.72
C GLN A 329 11.11 16.46 -23.95
N GLY A 330 11.24 17.31 -22.94
CA GLY A 330 10.11 17.94 -22.26
C GLY A 330 9.23 16.96 -21.51
N ILE A 331 7.91 17.12 -21.63
CA ILE A 331 6.89 16.36 -20.90
C ILE A 331 6.48 15.05 -21.59
N TYR A 332 7.20 14.64 -22.64
CA TYR A 332 6.82 13.52 -23.49
C TYR A 332 7.75 12.30 -23.33
N GLY A 333 8.50 12.23 -22.23
CA GLY A 333 9.24 11.03 -21.85
C GLY A 333 9.34 10.89 -20.34
N PHE A 334 9.97 9.80 -19.91
CA PHE A 334 10.21 9.46 -18.51
C PHE A 334 11.67 9.75 -18.14
N GLN A 335 11.91 10.26 -16.94
CA GLN A 335 13.23 10.71 -16.49
C GLN A 335 13.92 9.72 -15.56
N THR A 336 13.18 8.74 -15.04
CA THR A 336 13.66 7.68 -14.14
C THR A 336 13.71 6.32 -14.81
#